data_AF-A0A4Q5QHR1-F1
#
_entry.id   AF-A0A4Q5QHR1-F1
#
_cell.length_a   1.000
_cell.length_b   1.000
_cell.length_c   1.000
_cell.angle_alpha   90.00
_cell.angle_beta   90.00
_cell.angle_gamma   90.00
#
_symmetry.space_group_name_H-M   'P 1'
#
loop_
_entity.id
_entity.type
_entity.pdbx_description
1 polymer ?
#
loop_
_entity_poly.entity_id
_entity_poly.type
_entity_poly.pdbx_seq_one_letter_code
_entity_poly.pdbx_strand_id
1 'polypeptide(L)'
;MLVCSWQRMLAIAVLAGTIAVPVTAQEVTPTAPPPVARAGGVTPYRINPGDEIEVYVWGEERLQRQIRVLPDGTIAMPLVGQLNAQGLLPEQLQEAISKRLAGQYRGTVPQVTVSVRVPSGLQFSVVGKVKSPGSFTPGRYVNLLEALSLAGGPAEFANLDNISIVRKNGNSVTGIRARLENVL
;
A
#
# COMPACT_ATOMS: atom_id res chain seq x y z
N MET A 1 -4.65 54.23 -64.39
CA MET A 1 -3.17 54.30 -64.52
C MET A 1 -2.61 53.14 -63.72
N LEU A 2 -1.75 52.23 -64.19
CA LEU A 2 -1.05 52.03 -65.45
C LEU A 2 -0.56 50.55 -65.37
N VAL A 3 -0.77 49.79 -66.46
CA VAL A 3 0.23 48.94 -67.15
C VAL A 3 0.86 47.76 -66.37
N CYS A 4 0.57 46.51 -66.73
CA CYS A 4 1.11 45.73 -67.88
C CYS A 4 2.62 45.44 -67.77
N SER A 5 3.00 44.16 -67.78
CA SER A 5 4.26 43.61 -68.32
C SER A 5 4.33 42.14 -67.88
N TRP A 6 3.96 41.19 -68.74
CA TRP A 6 4.88 40.43 -69.63
C TRP A 6 5.73 39.39 -68.86
N GLN A 7 6.04 38.20 -69.34
CA GLN A 7 5.72 37.43 -70.54
C GLN A 7 6.63 36.17 -70.50
N ARG A 8 6.12 35.04 -71.02
CA ARG A 8 6.84 33.88 -71.62
C ARG A 8 7.57 32.89 -70.70
N MET A 9 7.08 31.65 -70.64
CA MET A 9 7.40 30.49 -71.52
C MET A 9 8.79 29.90 -71.22
N LEU A 10 8.88 28.62 -70.82
CA LEU A 10 8.97 27.51 -71.77
C LEU A 10 8.96 26.14 -71.06
N ALA A 11 8.39 25.18 -71.78
CA ALA A 11 8.23 23.78 -71.45
C ALA A 11 9.56 23.00 -71.41
N ILE A 12 9.63 21.96 -70.57
CA ILE A 12 10.37 20.74 -70.86
C ILE A 12 9.49 19.55 -70.44
N ALA A 13 9.08 18.79 -71.45
CA ALA A 13 8.49 17.47 -71.32
C ALA A 13 9.62 16.43 -71.28
N VAL A 14 9.64 15.54 -70.27
CA VAL A 14 10.42 14.28 -70.34
C VAL A 14 9.65 13.16 -69.62
N LEU A 15 9.22 12.21 -70.46
CA LEU A 15 9.12 10.76 -70.32
C LEU A 15 8.79 10.09 -68.97
N ALA A 16 7.64 9.39 -68.99
CA ALA A 16 7.49 7.94 -68.78
C ALA A 16 8.36 7.25 -67.70
N GLY A 17 7.68 6.76 -66.66
CA GLY A 17 8.23 5.78 -65.73
C GLY A 17 7.21 5.39 -64.67
N THR A 18 6.28 4.48 -64.99
CA THR A 18 5.41 3.83 -64.00
C THR A 18 6.26 2.90 -63.14
N ILE A 19 6.75 3.41 -62.02
CA ILE A 19 7.30 2.59 -60.94
C ILE A 19 6.15 2.02 -60.11
N ALA A 20 5.84 0.75 -60.33
CA ALA A 20 5.01 -0.03 -59.43
C ALA A 20 5.80 -0.26 -58.13
N VAL A 21 5.45 0.49 -57.08
CA VAL A 21 5.97 0.28 -55.74
C VAL A 21 5.31 -1.00 -55.19
N PRO A 22 6.06 -2.05 -54.81
CA PRO A 22 5.47 -3.16 -54.10
C PRO A 22 5.02 -2.67 -52.73
N VAL A 23 3.71 -2.64 -52.50
CA VAL A 23 3.13 -2.53 -51.15
C VAL A 23 3.55 -3.78 -50.39
N THR A 24 4.59 -3.64 -49.58
CA THR A 24 4.92 -4.59 -48.53
C THR A 24 3.77 -4.56 -47.52
N ALA A 25 3.06 -5.68 -47.42
CA ALA A 25 2.07 -5.91 -46.38
C ALA A 25 2.76 -5.78 -45.02
N GLN A 26 2.43 -4.71 -44.30
CA GLN A 26 2.86 -4.49 -42.93
C GLN A 26 2.03 -5.41 -42.05
N GLU A 27 2.65 -6.47 -41.53
CA GLU A 27 2.04 -7.32 -40.50
C GLU A 27 1.74 -6.44 -39.28
N VAL A 28 0.47 -6.12 -39.08
CA VAL A 28 -0.02 -5.47 -37.88
C VAL A 28 0.02 -6.54 -36.79
N THR A 29 1.10 -6.59 -36.03
CA THR A 29 1.15 -7.36 -34.80
C THR A 29 0.04 -6.83 -33.86
N PRO A 30 -0.93 -7.66 -33.45
CA PRO A 30 -1.90 -7.23 -32.46
C PRO A 30 -1.14 -6.98 -31.15
N THR A 31 -1.01 -5.70 -30.79
CA THR A 31 -0.53 -5.27 -29.47
C THR A 31 -1.44 -5.92 -28.43
N ALA A 32 -0.94 -6.98 -27.80
CA ALA A 32 -1.55 -7.54 -26.62
C ALA A 32 -1.69 -6.42 -25.58
N PRO A 33 -2.88 -6.23 -24.98
CA PRO A 33 -3.00 -5.28 -23.87
C PRO A 33 -1.98 -5.65 -22.79
N PRO A 34 -1.33 -4.66 -22.15
CA PRO A 34 -0.40 -4.95 -21.07
C PRO A 34 -1.10 -5.85 -20.05
N PRO A 35 -0.42 -6.87 -19.51
CA PRO A 35 -1.00 -7.67 -18.45
C PRO A 35 -1.39 -6.69 -17.35
N VAL A 36 -2.69 -6.58 -17.09
CA VAL A 36 -3.21 -5.90 -15.91
C VAL A 36 -2.53 -6.58 -14.74
N ALA A 37 -1.48 -5.93 -14.22
CA ALA A 37 -0.81 -6.36 -13.02
C ALA A 37 -1.91 -6.40 -11.96
N ARG A 38 -2.37 -7.61 -11.61
CA ARG A 38 -3.21 -7.81 -10.45
C ARG A 38 -2.41 -7.25 -9.28
N ALA A 39 -2.69 -6.02 -8.89
CA ALA A 39 -2.21 -5.41 -7.67
C ALA A 39 -2.94 -6.04 -6.47
N GLY A 40 -2.88 -7.37 -6.39
CA GLY A 40 -3.25 -8.15 -5.22
C GLY A 40 -2.00 -8.47 -4.43
N GLY A 41 -1.15 -7.47 -4.20
CA GLY A 41 -0.05 -7.60 -3.25
C GLY A 41 -0.64 -7.53 -1.85
N VAL A 42 -0.68 -8.65 -1.13
CA VAL A 42 -0.97 -8.63 0.30
C VAL A 42 0.09 -7.76 0.95
N THR A 43 -0.29 -6.57 1.43
CA THR A 43 0.64 -5.70 2.14
C THR A 43 1.03 -6.41 3.43
N PRO A 44 2.32 -6.73 3.64
CA PRO A 44 2.74 -7.47 4.82
C PRO A 44 2.40 -6.66 6.07
N TYR A 45 1.88 -7.36 7.08
CA TYR A 45 1.55 -6.75 8.36
C TYR A 45 2.81 -6.20 9.01
N ARG A 46 2.72 -4.94 9.45
CA ARG A 46 3.74 -4.31 10.28
C ARG A 46 3.18 -4.10 11.66
N ILE A 47 4.02 -4.36 12.66
CA ILE A 47 3.68 -4.19 14.06
C ILE A 47 3.43 -2.71 14.35
N ASN A 48 2.33 -2.42 15.03
CA ASN A 48 1.91 -1.10 15.44
C ASN A 48 1.89 -0.97 16.97
N PRO A 49 2.04 0.26 17.50
CA PRO A 49 1.80 0.53 18.91
C PRO A 49 0.41 0.06 19.35
N GLY A 50 0.32 -0.60 20.51
CA GLY A 50 -0.92 -1.18 21.05
C GLY A 50 -1.20 -2.62 20.63
N ASP A 51 -0.44 -3.18 19.68
CA ASP A 51 -0.56 -4.59 19.31
C ASP A 51 -0.18 -5.51 20.48
N GLU A 52 -0.83 -6.66 20.55
CA GLU A 52 -0.47 -7.73 21.48
C GLU A 52 0.30 -8.81 20.73
N ILE A 53 1.53 -9.05 21.18
CA ILE A 53 2.48 -9.97 20.57
C ILE A 53 2.68 -11.13 21.55
N GLU A 54 2.63 -12.34 21.04
CA GLU A 54 3.02 -13.53 21.77
C GLU A 54 4.41 -13.97 21.31
N VAL A 55 5.33 -14.06 22.27
CA VAL A 55 6.69 -14.56 22.04
C VAL A 55 6.77 -15.96 22.60
N TYR A 56 7.09 -16.92 21.74
CA TYR A 56 7.33 -18.30 22.08
C TYR A 56 8.82 -18.60 21.95
N VAL A 57 9.43 -19.15 23.00
CA VAL A 57 10.84 -19.53 23.03
C VAL A 57 10.90 -21.03 23.30
N TRP A 58 11.40 -21.79 22.33
CA TRP A 58 11.45 -23.25 22.42
C TRP A 58 12.31 -23.69 23.61
N GLY A 59 11.75 -24.55 24.46
CA GLY A 59 12.43 -25.09 25.63
C GLY A 59 12.55 -24.15 26.83
N GLU A 60 12.06 -22.91 26.75
CA GLU A 60 12.18 -21.92 27.82
C GLU A 60 10.83 -21.24 28.13
N GLU A 61 9.94 -21.94 28.84
CA GLU A 61 8.60 -21.45 29.19
C GLU A 61 8.61 -20.13 29.97
N ARG A 62 9.63 -19.90 30.80
CA ARG A 62 9.79 -18.67 31.57
C ARG A 62 10.06 -17.41 30.71
N LEU A 63 10.43 -17.59 29.44
CA LEU A 63 10.57 -16.49 28.47
C LEU A 63 9.34 -16.36 27.56
N GLN A 64 8.41 -17.31 27.61
CA GLN A 64 7.18 -17.27 26.83
C GLN A 64 6.20 -16.31 27.47
N ARG A 65 5.84 -15.22 26.78
CA ARG A 65 4.88 -14.26 27.31
C ARG A 65 4.17 -13.46 26.22
N GLN A 66 2.97 -13.03 26.57
CA GLN A 66 2.21 -12.03 25.83
C GLN A 66 2.66 -10.63 26.26
N ILE A 67 3.14 -9.85 25.29
CA ILE A 67 3.71 -8.52 25.49
C ILE A 67 2.93 -7.56 24.61
N ARG A 68 2.50 -6.43 25.20
CA ARG A 68 1.88 -5.33 24.46
C ARG A 68 2.96 -4.38 23.96
N VAL A 69 2.85 -3.92 22.72
CA VAL A 69 3.68 -2.85 22.16
C VAL A 69 3.28 -1.53 22.81
N LEU A 70 4.24 -0.86 23.43
CA LEU A 70 4.02 0.42 24.09
C LEU A 70 3.76 1.55 23.07
N PRO A 71 3.19 2.69 23.49
CA PRO A 71 2.91 3.83 22.59
C PRO A 71 4.15 4.44 21.90
N ASP A 72 5.33 4.25 22.49
CA ASP A 72 6.63 4.62 21.93
C ASP A 72 7.13 3.61 20.88
N GLY A 73 6.40 2.52 20.65
CA GLY A 73 6.76 1.47 19.70
C GLY A 73 7.69 0.40 20.25
N THR A 74 7.98 0.41 21.56
CA THR A 74 8.89 -0.57 22.17
C THR A 74 8.16 -1.75 22.80
N ILE A 75 8.88 -2.85 22.97
CA ILE A 75 8.48 -4.01 23.76
C ILE A 75 9.52 -4.27 24.84
N ALA A 76 9.09 -4.82 25.97
CA ALA A 76 9.98 -5.20 27.07
C ALA A 76 9.94 -6.72 27.30
N MET A 77 11.10 -7.36 27.16
CA MET A 77 11.24 -8.82 27.32
C MET A 77 12.37 -9.16 28.31
N PRO A 78 12.19 -10.16 29.19
CA PRO A 78 13.26 -10.62 30.07
C PRO A 78 14.50 -11.08 29.29
N LEU A 79 15.70 -10.86 29.85
CA LEU A 79 17.04 -11.14 29.28
C LEU A 79 17.40 -10.34 28.01
N VAL A 80 16.41 -9.92 27.23
CA VAL A 80 16.58 -9.13 26.00
C VAL A 80 16.54 -7.63 26.26
N GLY A 81 15.75 -7.19 27.25
CA GLY A 81 15.54 -5.79 27.57
C GLY A 81 14.46 -5.15 26.69
N GLN A 82 14.63 -3.86 26.38
CA GLN A 82 13.73 -3.12 25.51
C GLN A 82 14.16 -3.22 24.04
N LEU A 83 13.20 -3.46 23.15
CA LEU A 83 13.40 -3.49 21.71
C LEU A 83 12.35 -2.64 21.00
N ASN A 84 12.75 -1.94 19.94
CA ASN A 84 11.81 -1.28 19.06
C ASN A 84 11.14 -2.34 18.15
N ALA A 85 9.82 -2.44 18.24
CA ALA A 85 9.01 -3.35 17.44
C ALA A 85 8.20 -2.62 16.35
N GLN A 86 8.07 -1.30 16.45
CA GLN A 86 7.24 -0.51 15.55
C GLN A 86 7.74 -0.60 14.11
N GLY A 87 6.80 -0.87 13.19
CA GLY A 87 7.09 -0.93 11.76
C GLY A 87 7.83 -2.20 11.31
N LEU A 88 8.29 -3.04 12.25
CA LEU A 88 8.91 -4.32 11.94
C LEU A 88 7.87 -5.35 11.51
N LEU A 89 8.32 -6.28 10.68
CA LEU A 89 7.58 -7.51 10.44
C LEU A 89 7.79 -8.45 11.65
N PRO A 90 6.82 -9.34 11.96
CA PRO A 90 6.99 -10.33 13.03
C PRO A 90 8.28 -11.16 12.90
N GLU A 91 8.63 -11.53 11.66
CA GLU A 91 9.87 -12.24 11.32
C GLU A 91 11.13 -11.43 11.67
N GLN A 92 11.12 -10.12 11.39
CA GLN A 92 12.24 -9.23 11.71
C GLN A 92 12.38 -9.05 13.23
N LEU A 93 11.26 -8.96 13.94
CA LEU A 93 11.26 -8.90 15.41
C LEU A 93 11.79 -10.20 16.01
N GLN A 94 11.42 -11.36 15.45
CA GLN A 94 11.94 -12.66 15.85
C GLN A 94 13.47 -12.72 15.72
N GLU A 95 14.02 -12.28 14.58
CA GLU A 95 15.48 -12.20 14.38
C GLU A 95 16.16 -11.24 15.36
N ALA A 96 15.54 -10.10 15.66
CA ALA A 96 16.08 -9.14 16.61
C ALA A 96 16.14 -9.73 18.03
N ILE A 97 15.08 -10.45 18.45
CA ILE A 97 15.02 -11.12 19.75
C ILE A 97 16.04 -12.26 19.81
N SER A 98 16.12 -13.10 18.77
CA SER A 98 17.05 -14.24 18.76
C SER A 98 18.51 -13.79 18.84
N LYS A 99 18.89 -12.71 18.13
CA LYS A 99 20.23 -12.10 18.21
C LYS A 99 20.56 -11.58 19.61
N ARG A 100 19.60 -10.96 20.29
CA ARG A 100 19.79 -10.44 21.66
C ARG A 100 19.89 -11.57 22.69
N LEU A 101 19.07 -12.60 22.56
CA LEU A 101 19.14 -13.79 23.42
C LEU A 101 20.45 -14.55 23.23
N ALA A 102 20.97 -14.65 22.00
CA ALA A 102 22.23 -15.34 21.73
C ALA A 102 23.41 -14.84 22.58
N GLY A 103 23.44 -13.55 22.95
CA GLY A 103 24.48 -13.00 23.82
C GLY A 103 24.37 -13.42 25.29
N GLN A 104 23.20 -13.89 25.73
CA GLN A 104 22.95 -14.31 27.12
C GLN A 104 23.10 -15.83 27.31
N TYR A 105 23.01 -16.61 26.22
CA TYR A 105 23.16 -18.06 26.24
C TYR A 105 24.59 -18.46 25.87
N ARG A 106 25.21 -19.33 26.68
CA ARG A 106 26.55 -19.88 26.40
C ARG A 106 26.54 -21.18 25.58
N GLY A 107 25.37 -21.60 25.10
CA GLY A 107 25.16 -22.84 24.36
C GLY A 107 24.30 -22.62 23.11
N THR A 108 23.47 -23.61 22.76
CA THR A 108 22.55 -23.51 21.62
C THR A 108 21.54 -22.39 21.84
N VAL A 109 21.46 -21.46 20.89
CA VAL A 109 20.49 -20.36 20.91
C VAL A 109 19.07 -20.95 20.77
N PRO A 110 18.13 -20.62 21.66
CA PRO A 110 16.78 -21.14 21.57
C PRO A 110 16.07 -20.59 20.33
N GLN A 111 15.24 -21.42 19.70
CA GLN A 111 14.38 -20.98 18.60
C GLN A 111 13.29 -20.07 19.15
N VAL A 112 13.17 -18.89 18.58
CA VAL A 112 12.15 -17.90 18.94
C VAL A 112 11.11 -17.88 17.84
N THR A 113 9.83 -17.81 18.22
CA THR A 113 8.70 -17.58 17.33
C THR A 113 7.91 -16.39 17.85
N VAL A 114 7.62 -15.45 16.95
CA VAL A 114 6.84 -14.25 17.28
C VAL A 114 5.54 -14.30 16.51
N SER A 115 4.42 -14.15 17.20
CA SER A 115 3.08 -14.13 16.60
C SER A 115 2.29 -12.92 17.09
N VAL A 116 1.54 -12.27 16.19
CA VAL A 116 0.67 -11.15 16.56
C VAL A 116 -0.68 -11.74 16.94
N ARG A 117 -1.06 -11.60 18.20
CA ARG A 117 -2.30 -12.15 18.76
C ARG A 117 -3.48 -11.20 18.55
N VAL A 118 -3.29 -9.92 18.86
CA VAL A 118 -4.31 -8.88 18.69
C VAL A 118 -3.71 -7.70 17.92
N PRO A 119 -4.08 -7.50 16.64
CA PRO A 119 -3.63 -6.35 15.85
C PRO A 119 -4.46 -5.11 16.20
N SER A 120 -4.28 -4.61 17.42
CA SER A 120 -5.03 -3.45 17.94
C SER A 120 -4.77 -2.16 17.15
N GLY A 121 -3.62 -2.07 16.47
CA GLY A 121 -3.28 -0.90 15.65
C GLY A 121 -4.11 -0.74 14.38
N LEU A 122 -4.87 -1.77 13.96
CA LEU A 122 -5.73 -1.74 12.78
C LEU A 122 -7.15 -1.26 13.11
N GLN A 123 -7.29 -0.16 13.84
CA GLN A 123 -8.57 0.46 14.14
C GLN A 123 -8.76 1.73 13.31
N PHE A 124 -9.97 1.94 12.80
CA PHE A 124 -10.38 3.19 12.18
C PHE A 124 -11.72 3.65 12.75
N SER A 125 -12.01 4.95 12.63
CA SER A 125 -13.29 5.52 13.07
C SER A 125 -13.95 6.24 11.91
N VAL A 126 -15.25 6.00 11.75
CA VAL A 126 -16.09 6.66 10.74
C VAL A 126 -17.10 7.54 11.47
N VAL A 127 -17.10 8.81 11.09
CA VAL A 127 -17.98 9.85 11.67
C VAL A 127 -18.69 10.62 10.56
N GLY A 128 -19.82 11.25 10.89
CA GLY A 128 -20.60 12.06 9.97
C GLY A 128 -21.83 11.33 9.40
N LYS A 129 -22.16 11.61 8.14
CA LYS A 129 -23.39 11.14 7.47
C LYS A 129 -23.20 9.75 6.84
N VAL A 130 -22.99 8.74 7.68
CA VAL A 130 -22.97 7.33 7.29
C VAL A 130 -24.08 6.58 8.03
N LYS A 131 -24.46 5.37 7.56
CA LYS A 131 -25.53 4.61 8.22
C LYS A 131 -25.18 4.19 9.64
N SER A 132 -23.94 3.74 9.87
CA SER A 132 -23.45 3.30 11.17
C SER A 132 -22.13 4.00 11.52
N PRO A 133 -22.18 5.19 12.15
CA PRO A 133 -20.98 5.84 12.67
C PRO A 133 -20.42 5.06 13.87
N GLY A 134 -19.11 4.99 13.99
CA GLY A 134 -18.46 4.23 15.07
C GLY A 134 -17.00 3.90 14.78
N SER A 135 -16.39 3.17 15.70
CA SER A 135 -15.03 2.64 15.56
C SER A 135 -15.06 1.18 15.17
N PHE A 136 -14.22 0.81 14.20
CA PHE A 136 -14.17 -0.52 13.60
C PHE A 136 -12.75 -1.08 13.67
N THR A 137 -12.64 -2.38 13.93
CA THR A 137 -11.36 -3.12 13.98
C THR A 137 -11.42 -4.28 12.98
N PRO A 138 -11.17 -4.03 11.68
CA PRO A 138 -11.29 -5.04 10.62
C PRO A 138 -10.25 -6.18 10.69
N GLY A 139 -9.18 -6.03 11.50
CA GLY A 139 -8.10 -7.01 11.58
C GLY A 139 -7.24 -7.12 10.32
N ARG A 140 -7.48 -6.27 9.31
CA ARG A 140 -6.72 -6.17 8.05
C ARG A 140 -6.64 -4.72 7.60
N TYR A 141 -5.72 -4.43 6.68
CA TYR A 141 -5.73 -3.15 5.97
C TYR A 141 -6.99 -3.06 5.10
N VAL A 142 -7.75 -1.97 5.28
CA VAL A 142 -8.98 -1.68 4.52
C VAL A 142 -8.80 -0.43 3.69
N ASN A 143 -9.42 -0.40 2.51
CA ASN A 143 -9.49 0.80 1.68
C ASN A 143 -10.70 1.67 2.10
N LEU A 144 -10.81 2.87 1.51
CA LEU A 144 -11.90 3.80 1.84
C LEU A 144 -13.29 3.20 1.53
N LEU A 145 -13.44 2.52 0.39
CA LEU A 145 -14.71 1.94 -0.03
C LEU A 145 -15.15 0.81 0.91
N GLU A 146 -14.23 -0.05 1.32
CA GLU A 146 -14.45 -1.13 2.27
C GLU A 146 -14.75 -0.57 3.66
N ALA A 147 -14.04 0.47 4.10
CA ALA A 147 -14.33 1.15 5.36
C ALA A 147 -15.75 1.77 5.38
N LEU A 148 -16.17 2.40 4.28
CA LEU A 148 -17.53 2.91 4.12
C LEU A 148 -18.56 1.77 4.08
N SER A 149 -18.23 0.67 3.41
CA SER A 149 -19.10 -0.52 3.34
C SER A 149 -19.29 -1.16 4.72
N LEU A 150 -18.23 -1.26 5.53
CA LEU A 150 -18.28 -1.71 6.92
C LEU A 150 -19.14 -0.79 7.80
N ALA A 151 -19.15 0.52 7.51
CA ALA A 151 -20.03 1.50 8.15
C ALA A 151 -21.48 1.49 7.60
N GLY A 152 -21.83 0.54 6.73
CA GLY A 152 -23.17 0.40 6.14
C GLY A 152 -23.43 1.27 4.89
N GLY A 153 -22.39 1.93 4.38
CA GLY A 153 -22.45 2.84 3.24
C GLY A 153 -22.83 4.27 3.60
N PRO A 154 -22.86 5.17 2.61
CA PRO A 154 -23.28 6.55 2.78
C PRO A 154 -24.77 6.64 3.15
N ALA A 155 -25.14 7.64 3.95
CA ALA A 155 -26.54 7.99 4.17
C ALA A 155 -27.14 8.67 2.93
N GLU A 156 -28.47 8.71 2.82
CA GLU A 156 -29.21 9.26 1.67
C GLU A 156 -28.82 10.70 1.32
N PHE A 157 -28.50 11.51 2.33
CA PHE A 157 -28.09 12.91 2.18
C PHE A 157 -26.60 13.13 2.47
N ALA A 158 -25.75 12.12 2.26
CA ALA A 158 -24.31 12.24 2.44
C ALA A 158 -23.67 12.93 1.24
N ASN A 159 -22.74 13.86 1.50
CA ASN A 159 -21.93 14.47 0.44
C ASN A 159 -20.73 13.55 0.13
N LEU A 160 -20.75 12.92 -1.04
CA LEU A 160 -19.75 11.94 -1.49
C LEU A 160 -18.48 12.60 -2.09
N ASP A 161 -18.56 13.89 -2.41
CA ASP A 161 -17.48 14.70 -2.98
C ASP A 161 -16.57 15.30 -1.90
N ASN A 162 -17.03 15.32 -0.64
CA ASN A 162 -16.31 15.91 0.48
C ASN A 162 -16.04 14.87 1.58
N ILE A 163 -15.12 13.95 1.31
CA ILE A 163 -14.65 12.97 2.29
C ILE A 163 -13.28 13.40 2.80
N SER A 164 -13.09 13.41 4.12
CA SER A 164 -11.80 13.70 4.75
C SER A 164 -11.29 12.49 5.52
N ILE A 165 -10.09 12.03 5.16
CA ILE A 165 -9.38 10.97 5.85
C ILE A 165 -8.34 11.64 6.75
N VAL A 166 -8.50 11.47 8.06
CA VAL A 166 -7.53 11.95 9.04
C VAL A 166 -6.69 10.77 9.51
N ARG A 167 -5.39 10.80 9.20
CA ARG A 167 -4.43 9.80 9.64
C ARG A 167 -3.49 10.41 10.67
N LYS A 168 -3.37 9.78 11.84
CA LYS A 168 -2.39 10.15 12.87
C LYS A 168 -1.15 9.27 12.71
N ASN A 169 -0.01 9.86 12.36
CA ASN A 169 1.29 9.21 12.32
C ASN A 169 2.12 9.77 13.49
N GLY A 170 2.04 9.16 14.67
CA GLY A 170 2.69 9.66 15.88
C GLY A 170 2.16 11.04 16.30
N ASN A 171 3.02 12.05 16.27
CA ASN A 171 2.67 13.44 16.60
C ASN A 171 2.09 14.24 15.42
N SER A 172 2.14 13.70 14.20
CA SER A 172 1.66 14.38 13.01
C SER A 172 0.27 13.90 12.62
N VAL A 173 -0.64 14.85 12.38
CA VAL A 173 -1.98 14.58 11.86
C VAL A 173 -2.03 15.00 10.40
N THR A 174 -2.21 14.04 9.50
CA THR A 174 -2.34 14.29 8.06
C THR A 174 -3.81 14.16 7.65
N GLY A 175 -4.38 15.26 7.13
CA GLY A 175 -5.71 15.27 6.53
C GLY A 175 -5.62 15.11 5.01
N ILE A 176 -6.16 14.01 4.48
CA ILE A 176 -6.25 13.74 3.05
C ILE A 176 -7.70 13.96 2.64
N ARG A 177 -7.95 14.85 1.67
CA ARG A 177 -9.28 14.95 1.04
C ARG A 177 -9.40 13.86 -0.02
N ALA A 178 -10.41 13.01 0.12
CA ALA A 178 -10.73 11.98 -0.84
C ALA A 178 -12.08 12.31 -1.51
N ARG A 179 -12.20 11.93 -2.78
CA ARG A 179 -13.48 11.93 -3.50
C ARG A 179 -13.77 10.50 -3.91
N LEU A 180 -15.03 10.08 -3.78
CA LEU A 180 -15.39 8.70 -4.09
C LEU A 180 -15.22 8.37 -5.58
N GLU A 181 -15.37 9.37 -6.47
CA GLU A 181 -15.17 9.25 -7.93
C GLU A 181 -13.79 8.69 -8.31
N ASN A 182 -12.76 8.94 -7.50
CA ASN A 182 -11.37 8.56 -7.80
C ASN A 182 -11.00 7.14 -7.31
N VAL A 183 -11.93 6.44 -6.65
CA VAL A 183 -11.70 5.13 -6.02
C VAL A 183 -12.54 4.03 -6.67
N LEU A 184 -13.44 4.40 -7.60
CA LEU A 184 -14.21 3.50 -8.48
C LEU A 184 -13.46 3.26 -9.79
#